data_AF-A0A1C4WHB7-F1
#
_entry.id   AF-A0A1C4WHB7-F1
#
_cell.length_a   1.000
_cell.length_b   1.000
_cell.length_c   1.000
_cell.angle_alpha   90.00
_cell.angle_beta   90.00
_cell.angle_gamma   90.00
#
_symmetry.space_group_name_H-M   'P 1'
#
loop_
_entity.id
_entity.type
_entity.pdbx_description
1 polymer ?
#
loop_
_entity_poly.entity_id
_entity_poly.type
_entity_poly.pdbx_seq_one_letter_code
_entity_poly.pdbx_strand_id
1 'polypeptide(L)'
;MRHRLRGVATVLLGAVLLGTAGLALGSWYGGRGAVPLSFDSATDIAAELLPQAELAGYRFERGFGYGVFLAPDDFGSSRATFQYGTPRADCALSDQLRRNAVSKGWPTPHPVPGGPCDGWRTEEDGLDITLSHRDTVSTLTIAPAAPDGFLATTVIGALLGATAGAVVFRWVARRRPPVPRVTRALLTVALLPGTLLTWQGLASDGLADPVWPLWRALAPLLWPLSLGTVLAVSIIWVRRRGQPDTKAPSAAAPGGVGTPVSTG
;
A
#
# COMPACT_ATOMS: atom_id res chain seq x y z
N MET A 1 21.25 10.47 26.98
CA MET A 1 20.52 10.81 25.73
C MET A 1 20.32 9.64 24.76
N ARG A 2 21.35 8.82 24.44
CA ARG A 2 21.25 7.70 23.47
C ARG A 2 20.08 6.71 23.71
N HIS A 3 19.71 6.40 24.95
CA HIS A 3 18.59 5.50 25.25
C HIS A 3 17.21 6.09 24.92
N ARG A 4 17.01 7.41 25.11
CA ARG A 4 15.75 8.07 24.75
C ARG A 4 15.56 8.12 23.23
N LEU A 5 16.61 8.42 22.48
CA LEU A 5 16.59 8.43 21.01
C LEU A 5 16.28 7.05 20.42
N ARG A 6 16.86 5.98 20.96
CA ARG A 6 16.55 4.60 20.54
C ARG A 6 15.10 4.22 20.81
N GLY A 7 14.53 4.65 21.94
CA GLY A 7 13.12 4.43 22.26
C GLY A 7 12.19 5.13 21.26
N VAL A 8 12.45 6.41 20.98
CA VAL A 8 11.67 7.21 20.01
C VAL A 8 11.75 6.62 18.60
N ALA A 9 12.95 6.29 18.13
CA ALA A 9 13.14 5.67 16.81
C ALA A 9 12.38 4.34 16.67
N THR A 10 12.28 3.56 17.76
CA THR A 10 11.52 2.30 17.78
C THR A 10 10.02 2.55 17.63
N VAL A 11 9.49 3.57 18.30
CA VAL A 11 8.07 3.94 18.23
C VAL A 11 7.71 4.47 16.84
N LEU A 12 8.54 5.36 16.28
CA LEU A 12 8.35 5.89 14.93
C LEU A 12 8.39 4.79 13.87
N LEU A 13 9.34 3.85 13.98
CA LEU A 13 9.40 2.70 13.08
C LEU A 13 8.10 1.88 13.14
N GLY A 14 7.59 1.61 14.34
CA GLY A 14 6.31 0.91 14.50
C GLY A 14 5.15 1.64 13.85
N ALA A 15 5.08 2.96 14.08
CA ALA A 15 4.05 3.82 13.49
C ALA A 15 4.10 3.82 11.96
N VAL A 16 5.29 3.91 11.37
CA VAL A 16 5.43 3.89 9.90
C VAL A 16 5.03 2.53 9.34
N LEU A 17 5.56 1.42 9.87
CA LEU A 17 5.30 0.08 9.32
C LEU A 17 3.80 -0.29 9.39
N LEU A 18 3.18 -0.12 10.55
CA LEU A 18 1.76 -0.46 10.72
C LEU A 18 0.83 0.62 10.14
N GLY A 19 1.28 1.88 10.08
CA GLY A 19 0.57 2.94 9.35
C GLY A 19 0.48 2.64 7.87
N THR A 20 1.56 2.14 7.25
CA THR A 20 1.54 1.75 5.84
C THR A 20 0.68 0.51 5.58
N ALA A 21 0.70 -0.48 6.47
CA ALA A 21 -0.25 -1.61 6.39
C ALA A 21 -1.71 -1.14 6.55
N GLY A 22 -1.96 -0.21 7.46
CA GLY A 22 -3.27 0.41 7.65
C GLY A 22 -3.74 1.22 6.44
N LEU A 23 -2.84 1.94 5.77
CA LEU A 23 -3.10 2.64 4.51
C LEU A 23 -3.51 1.66 3.41
N ALA A 24 -2.77 0.55 3.27
CA ALA A 24 -3.10 -0.49 2.29
C ALA A 24 -4.48 -1.13 2.57
N LEU A 25 -4.77 -1.46 3.83
CA LEU A 25 -6.09 -1.97 4.22
C LEU A 25 -7.22 -0.95 4.01
N GLY A 26 -6.98 0.31 4.36
CA GLY A 26 -7.94 1.40 4.20
C GLY A 26 -8.23 1.71 2.73
N SER A 27 -7.22 1.65 1.86
CA SER A 27 -7.38 1.80 0.41
C SER A 27 -8.03 0.59 -0.23
N TRP A 28 -7.75 -0.63 0.24
CA TRP A 28 -8.48 -1.81 -0.23
C TRP A 28 -9.96 -1.73 0.14
N TYR A 29 -10.27 -1.44 1.40
CA TYR A 29 -11.66 -1.38 1.87
C TYR A 29 -12.43 -0.22 1.25
N GLY A 30 -11.81 0.98 1.20
CA GLY A 30 -12.42 2.15 0.59
C GLY A 30 -12.50 2.11 -0.92
N GLY A 31 -11.64 1.32 -1.56
CA GLY A 31 -11.59 1.19 -3.01
C GLY A 31 -12.61 0.19 -3.55
N ARG A 32 -13.41 -0.43 -2.69
CA ARG A 32 -14.46 -1.37 -3.10
C ARG A 32 -15.71 -0.65 -3.60
N GLY A 33 -16.42 -1.30 -4.52
CA GLY A 33 -17.66 -0.78 -5.07
C GLY A 33 -17.45 0.30 -6.13
N ALA A 34 -16.25 0.37 -6.72
CA ALA A 34 -16.03 1.19 -7.91
C ALA A 34 -16.85 0.61 -9.08
N VAL A 35 -17.37 1.50 -9.93
CA VAL A 35 -18.18 1.09 -11.07
C VAL A 35 -17.31 0.34 -12.08
N PRO A 36 -17.65 -0.91 -12.44
CA PRO A 36 -16.84 -1.68 -13.37
C PRO A 36 -16.93 -1.09 -14.77
N LEU A 37 -15.78 -0.77 -15.37
CA LEU A 37 -15.72 -0.29 -16.74
C LEU A 37 -15.70 -1.46 -17.73
N SER A 38 -16.61 -1.47 -18.70
CA SER A 38 -16.57 -2.37 -19.85
C SER A 38 -16.07 -1.64 -21.09
N PHE A 39 -15.56 -2.40 -22.06
CA PHE A 39 -15.10 -1.81 -23.33
C PHE A 39 -16.25 -1.16 -24.11
N ASP A 40 -17.41 -1.80 -24.15
CA ASP A 40 -18.60 -1.29 -24.85
C ASP A 40 -19.07 0.02 -24.20
N SER A 41 -19.20 0.05 -22.86
CA SER A 41 -19.58 1.26 -22.12
C SER A 41 -18.57 2.40 -22.34
N ALA A 42 -17.27 2.11 -22.31
CA ALA A 42 -16.25 3.12 -22.57
C ALA A 42 -16.33 3.67 -24.00
N THR A 43 -16.65 2.82 -24.98
CA THR A 43 -16.79 3.21 -26.39
C THR A 43 -18.03 4.06 -26.60
N ASP A 44 -19.16 3.70 -25.97
CA ASP A 44 -20.39 4.48 -26.00
C ASP A 44 -20.20 5.87 -25.41
N ILE A 45 -19.56 5.97 -24.24
CA ILE A 45 -19.20 7.24 -23.58
C ILE A 45 -18.30 8.09 -24.49
N ALA A 46 -17.27 7.48 -25.09
CA ALA A 46 -16.36 8.19 -25.98
C ALA A 46 -17.07 8.72 -27.24
N ALA A 47 -17.95 7.92 -27.84
CA ALA A 47 -18.75 8.31 -29.00
C ALA A 47 -19.79 9.38 -28.64
N GLU A 48 -20.35 9.35 -27.44
CA GLU A 48 -21.29 10.36 -26.95
C GLU A 48 -20.62 11.72 -26.72
N LEU A 49 -19.41 11.71 -26.14
CA LEU A 49 -18.66 12.93 -25.87
C LEU A 49 -18.01 13.53 -27.10
N LEU A 50 -17.46 12.69 -27.99
CA LEU A 50 -16.67 13.12 -29.15
C LEU A 50 -17.18 12.47 -30.45
N PRO A 51 -18.47 12.65 -30.82
CA PRO A 51 -19.10 11.93 -31.94
C PRO A 51 -18.51 12.24 -33.32
N GLN A 52 -17.79 13.35 -33.45
CA GLN A 52 -17.20 13.82 -34.71
C GLN A 52 -15.68 13.63 -34.74
N ALA A 53 -15.09 13.08 -33.68
CA ALA A 53 -13.65 12.94 -33.59
C ALA A 53 -13.19 11.65 -34.29
N GLU A 54 -12.17 11.79 -35.14
CA GLU A 54 -11.56 10.64 -35.81
C GLU A 54 -10.64 9.90 -34.82
N LEU A 55 -10.98 8.63 -34.56
CA LEU A 55 -10.23 7.79 -33.64
C LEU A 55 -8.92 7.33 -34.28
N ALA A 56 -7.80 7.76 -33.71
CA ALA A 56 -6.46 7.35 -34.14
C ALA A 56 -6.04 6.00 -33.55
N GLY A 57 -6.56 5.67 -32.37
CA GLY A 57 -6.27 4.42 -31.69
C GLY A 57 -7.01 4.32 -30.37
N TYR A 58 -7.10 3.10 -29.85
CA TYR A 58 -7.69 2.85 -28.55
C TYR A 58 -6.90 1.79 -27.79
N ARG A 59 -7.02 1.81 -26.47
CA ARG A 59 -6.48 0.78 -25.60
C ARG A 59 -7.40 0.58 -24.41
N PHE A 60 -7.71 -0.68 -24.11
CA PHE A 60 -8.41 -1.06 -22.90
C PHE A 60 -7.47 -1.87 -22.01
N GLU A 61 -7.14 -1.34 -20.85
CA GLU A 61 -6.23 -1.95 -19.89
C GLU A 61 -7.05 -2.45 -18.71
N ARG A 62 -6.84 -3.71 -18.32
CA ARG A 62 -7.27 -4.17 -16.99
C ARG A 62 -6.24 -3.73 -15.98
N GLY A 63 -6.71 -3.22 -14.86
CA GLY A 63 -5.93 -2.87 -13.69
C GLY A 63 -5.11 -4.07 -13.24
N PHE A 64 -3.80 -3.93 -13.36
CA PHE A 64 -2.82 -4.93 -13.00
C PHE A 64 -1.73 -4.25 -12.16
N GLY A 65 -1.63 -4.67 -10.91
CA GLY A 65 -0.67 -4.09 -9.96
C GLY A 65 0.13 -5.20 -9.31
N TYR A 66 1.46 -5.08 -9.36
CA TYR A 66 2.39 -5.96 -8.64
C TYR A 66 2.18 -7.47 -8.87
N GLY A 67 1.77 -7.88 -10.08
CA GLY A 67 1.53 -9.30 -10.39
C GLY A 67 0.09 -9.78 -10.19
N VAL A 68 -0.82 -8.91 -9.77
CA VAL A 68 -2.20 -9.26 -9.41
C VAL A 68 -3.19 -8.45 -10.24
N PHE A 69 -4.16 -9.13 -10.84
CA PHE A 69 -5.32 -8.47 -11.45
C PHE A 69 -6.28 -7.99 -10.36
N LEU A 70 -6.68 -6.74 -10.49
CA LEU A 70 -7.70 -6.15 -9.62
C LEU A 70 -9.07 -6.76 -9.93
N ALA A 71 -9.94 -6.85 -8.92
CA ALA A 71 -11.32 -7.25 -9.14
C ALA A 71 -12.06 -6.15 -9.93
N PRO A 72 -13.11 -6.48 -10.70
CA PRO A 72 -13.81 -5.49 -11.53
C PRO A 72 -14.34 -4.28 -10.73
N ASP A 73 -14.72 -4.51 -9.47
CA ASP A 73 -15.26 -3.53 -8.53
C ASP A 73 -14.20 -2.81 -7.67
N ASP A 74 -12.91 -3.10 -7.87
CA ASP A 74 -11.84 -2.39 -7.19
C ASP A 74 -11.54 -1.06 -7.90
N PHE A 75 -11.26 0.00 -7.14
CA PHE A 75 -10.77 1.26 -7.68
C PHE A 75 -9.46 1.02 -8.46
N GLY A 76 -9.37 1.57 -9.68
CA GLY A 76 -8.26 1.32 -10.59
C GLY A 76 -8.33 -0.01 -11.36
N SER A 77 -9.45 -0.75 -11.28
CA SER A 77 -9.61 -2.08 -11.91
C SER A 77 -9.50 -2.09 -13.43
N SER A 78 -9.65 -0.94 -14.07
CA SER A 78 -9.71 -0.83 -15.53
C SER A 78 -9.52 0.62 -15.96
N ARG A 79 -9.03 0.79 -17.19
CA ARG A 79 -8.88 2.08 -17.84
C ARG A 79 -9.04 1.90 -19.34
N ALA A 80 -9.92 2.70 -19.94
CA ALA A 80 -10.02 2.84 -21.39
C ALA A 80 -9.34 4.14 -21.81
N THR A 81 -8.57 4.07 -22.88
CA THR A 81 -7.86 5.22 -23.45
C THR A 81 -8.17 5.30 -24.94
N PHE A 82 -8.66 6.44 -25.40
CA PHE A 82 -8.94 6.74 -26.80
C PHE A 82 -8.04 7.89 -27.25
N GLN A 83 -7.38 7.71 -28.38
CA GLN A 83 -6.44 8.67 -28.95
C GLN A 83 -7.06 9.33 -30.16
N TYR A 84 -6.97 10.65 -30.22
CA TYR A 84 -7.51 11.50 -31.27
C TYR A 84 -6.47 12.55 -31.68
N GLY A 85 -6.64 13.13 -32.88
CA GLY A 85 -5.76 14.18 -33.36
C GLY A 85 -4.32 13.68 -33.44
N THR A 86 -4.05 12.70 -34.28
CA THR A 86 -2.68 12.33 -34.65
C THR A 86 -2.40 12.85 -36.06
N PRO A 87 -1.26 13.52 -36.31
CA PRO A 87 -0.05 13.58 -35.48
C PRO A 87 0.04 14.76 -34.51
N ARG A 88 -1.02 15.56 -34.32
CA ARG A 88 -1.03 16.74 -33.43
C ARG A 88 -2.32 16.85 -32.66
N ALA A 89 -2.22 17.17 -31.37
CA ALA A 89 -3.40 17.39 -30.52
C ALA A 89 -4.39 18.38 -31.15
N ASP A 90 -5.67 18.02 -31.05
CA ASP A 90 -6.79 18.79 -31.55
C ASP A 90 -7.50 19.46 -30.38
N CYS A 91 -7.19 20.74 -30.19
CA CYS A 91 -7.77 21.54 -29.11
C CYS A 91 -9.27 21.77 -29.27
N ALA A 92 -9.85 21.55 -30.47
CA ALA A 92 -11.30 21.66 -30.66
C ALA A 92 -12.06 20.59 -29.87
N LEU A 93 -11.43 19.45 -29.59
CA LEU A 93 -12.01 18.36 -28.81
C LEU A 93 -12.31 18.76 -27.37
N SER A 94 -11.54 19.69 -26.80
CA SER A 94 -11.80 20.21 -25.45
C SER A 94 -13.11 20.96 -25.36
N ASP A 95 -13.36 21.84 -26.33
CA ASP A 95 -14.63 22.56 -26.40
C ASP A 95 -15.80 21.63 -26.72
N GLN A 96 -15.59 20.62 -27.56
CA GLN A 96 -16.59 19.61 -27.88
C GLN A 96 -16.98 18.79 -26.66
N LEU A 97 -16.01 18.23 -25.94
CA LEU A 97 -16.26 17.45 -24.72
C LEU A 97 -17.02 18.29 -23.71
N ARG A 98 -16.55 19.52 -23.43
CA ARG A 98 -17.21 20.41 -22.47
C ARG A 98 -18.67 20.68 -22.84
N ARG A 99 -18.93 21.05 -24.10
CA ARG A 99 -20.31 21.34 -24.56
C ARG A 99 -21.19 20.10 -24.49
N ASN A 100 -20.67 18.95 -24.90
CA ASN A 100 -21.44 17.71 -24.94
C ASN A 100 -21.75 17.22 -23.52
N ALA A 101 -20.77 17.19 -22.61
CA ALA A 101 -20.98 16.88 -21.20
C ALA A 101 -22.06 17.77 -20.56
N VAL A 102 -21.97 19.09 -20.76
CA VAL A 102 -22.99 20.04 -20.26
C VAL A 102 -24.35 19.78 -20.88
N SER A 103 -24.42 19.52 -22.19
CA SER A 103 -25.69 19.24 -22.88
C SER A 103 -26.38 17.96 -22.39
N LYS A 104 -25.60 17.01 -21.86
CA LYS A 104 -26.08 15.76 -21.27
C LYS A 104 -26.45 15.89 -19.80
N GLY A 105 -26.22 17.06 -19.20
CA GLY A 105 -26.48 17.30 -17.78
C GLY A 105 -25.43 16.69 -16.85
N TRP A 106 -24.25 16.32 -17.38
CA TRP A 106 -23.17 15.80 -16.56
C TRP A 106 -22.61 16.90 -15.65
N PRO A 107 -21.97 16.52 -14.53
CA PRO A 107 -21.26 17.46 -13.66
C PRO A 107 -20.38 18.44 -14.42
N THR A 108 -20.26 19.66 -13.88
CA THR A 108 -19.52 20.73 -14.57
C THR A 108 -18.08 20.29 -14.82
N PRO A 109 -17.61 20.27 -16.09
CA PRO A 109 -16.25 19.87 -16.38
C PRO A 109 -15.24 20.82 -15.74
N HIS A 110 -14.15 20.27 -15.23
CA HIS A 110 -13.02 20.99 -14.64
C HIS A 110 -11.85 21.01 -15.62
N PRO A 111 -11.13 22.14 -15.75
CA PRO A 111 -9.98 22.21 -16.65
C PRO A 111 -8.83 21.32 -16.15
N VAL A 112 -8.16 20.65 -17.07
CA VAL A 112 -6.94 19.86 -16.82
C VAL A 112 -5.80 20.48 -17.60
N PRO A 113 -4.74 21.00 -16.93
CA PRO A 113 -3.62 21.59 -17.64
C PRO A 113 -2.99 20.63 -18.65
N GLY A 114 -2.76 21.09 -19.87
CA GLY A 114 -2.21 20.29 -20.96
C GLY A 114 -1.36 21.13 -21.92
N GLY A 115 -0.62 20.45 -22.79
CA GLY A 115 0.16 21.08 -23.87
C GLY A 115 -0.20 20.41 -25.19
N PRO A 116 -0.70 21.14 -26.21
CA PRO A 116 -0.65 22.59 -26.39
C PRO A 116 -1.81 23.39 -25.79
N CYS A 117 -2.82 22.74 -25.21
CA CYS A 117 -4.01 23.39 -24.65
C CYS A 117 -4.54 22.61 -23.45
N ASP A 118 -5.35 23.29 -22.63
CA ASP A 118 -6.03 22.66 -21.50
C ASP A 118 -7.06 21.65 -21.99
N GLY A 119 -7.10 20.52 -21.30
CA GLY A 119 -8.13 19.50 -21.39
C GLY A 119 -9.27 19.74 -20.42
N TRP A 120 -10.15 18.75 -20.30
CA TRP A 120 -11.30 18.78 -19.38
C TRP A 120 -11.49 17.43 -18.70
N ARG A 121 -11.92 17.49 -17.45
CA ARG A 121 -12.26 16.34 -16.62
C ARG A 121 -13.69 16.47 -16.12
N THR A 122 -14.45 15.40 -16.19
CA THR A 122 -15.79 15.29 -15.62
C THR A 122 -15.96 13.90 -15.03
N GLU A 123 -16.90 13.77 -14.10
CA GLU A 123 -17.28 12.49 -13.53
C GLU A 123 -18.74 12.20 -13.91
N GLU A 124 -19.08 10.98 -14.31
CA GLU A 124 -20.45 10.55 -14.60
C GLU A 124 -20.62 9.09 -14.21
N ASP A 125 -21.72 8.75 -13.54
CA ASP A 125 -22.05 7.38 -13.12
C ASP A 125 -20.88 6.63 -12.44
N GLY A 126 -20.11 7.33 -11.60
CA GLY A 126 -18.96 6.76 -10.90
C GLY A 126 -17.76 6.44 -11.80
N LEU A 127 -17.69 7.03 -12.99
CA LEU A 127 -16.57 7.01 -13.91
C LEU A 127 -15.95 8.40 -14.02
N ASP A 128 -14.62 8.46 -13.96
CA ASP A 128 -13.84 9.65 -14.23
C ASP A 128 -13.47 9.68 -15.72
N ILE A 129 -13.85 10.76 -16.39
CA ILE A 129 -13.60 10.99 -17.81
C ILE A 129 -12.70 12.21 -17.95
N THR A 130 -11.48 11.98 -18.42
CA THR A 130 -10.46 13.03 -18.59
C THR A 130 -9.98 13.07 -20.03
N LEU A 131 -10.19 14.20 -20.71
CA LEU A 131 -9.48 14.55 -21.93
C LEU A 131 -8.24 15.36 -21.57
N SER A 132 -7.09 14.92 -22.05
CA SER A 132 -5.83 15.64 -21.90
C SER A 132 -5.12 15.76 -23.25
N HIS A 133 -4.31 16.81 -23.41
CA HIS A 133 -3.55 17.04 -24.62
C HIS A 133 -2.06 16.94 -24.34
N ARG A 134 -1.37 16.21 -25.20
CA ARG A 134 0.10 16.23 -25.38
C ARG A 134 0.39 16.70 -26.79
N ASP A 135 1.57 17.27 -27.04
CA ASP A 135 1.93 17.91 -28.31
C ASP A 135 1.55 17.12 -29.58
N THR A 136 1.56 15.78 -29.50
CA THR A 136 1.32 14.88 -30.62
C THR A 136 -0.04 14.19 -30.63
N VAL A 137 -0.82 14.26 -29.55
CA VAL A 137 -2.05 13.47 -29.40
C VAL A 137 -3.00 14.03 -28.35
N SER A 138 -4.29 13.94 -28.61
CA SER A 138 -5.36 14.17 -27.62
C SER A 138 -5.81 12.83 -27.08
N THR A 139 -5.81 12.69 -25.75
CA THR A 139 -6.08 11.42 -25.09
C THR A 139 -7.29 11.57 -24.20
N LEU A 140 -8.37 10.86 -24.54
CA LEU A 140 -9.53 10.68 -23.67
C LEU A 140 -9.30 9.41 -22.84
N THR A 141 -9.30 9.57 -21.53
CA THR A 141 -9.18 8.48 -20.55
C THR A 141 -10.49 8.35 -19.80
N ILE A 142 -11.02 7.14 -19.75
CA ILE A 142 -12.20 6.78 -18.95
C ILE A 142 -11.75 5.71 -17.96
N ALA A 143 -11.98 5.94 -16.68
CA ALA A 143 -11.63 5.01 -15.61
C ALA A 143 -12.67 5.07 -14.49
N PRO A 144 -12.80 4.04 -13.63
CA PRO A 144 -13.62 4.14 -12.44
C PRO A 144 -13.18 5.32 -11.56
N ALA A 145 -14.13 6.14 -11.12
CA ALA A 145 -13.88 7.20 -10.15
C ALA A 145 -13.59 6.58 -8.78
N ALA A 146 -12.90 7.35 -7.92
CA ALA A 146 -12.66 6.91 -6.55
C ALA A 146 -13.99 6.89 -5.78
N PRO A 147 -14.37 5.78 -5.13
CA PRO A 147 -15.60 5.73 -4.35
C PRO A 147 -15.64 6.82 -3.28
N ASP A 148 -16.85 7.27 -2.95
CA ASP A 148 -17.06 8.25 -1.89
C ASP A 148 -16.41 7.78 -0.57
N GLY A 149 -15.59 8.65 0.00
CA GLY A 149 -14.90 8.35 1.25
C GLY A 149 -13.66 7.47 1.10
N PHE A 150 -13.25 7.05 -0.10
CA PHE A 150 -11.99 6.32 -0.33
C PHE A 150 -10.78 6.98 0.35
N LEU A 151 -10.66 8.30 0.19
CA LEU A 151 -9.59 9.07 0.82
C LEU A 151 -9.73 9.05 2.35
N ALA A 152 -10.95 9.22 2.87
CA ALA A 152 -11.21 9.21 4.30
C ALA A 152 -10.89 7.84 4.93
N THR A 153 -11.34 6.73 4.34
CA THR A 153 -11.06 5.38 4.82
C THR A 153 -9.58 5.04 4.74
N THR A 154 -8.89 5.48 3.68
CA THR A 154 -7.44 5.30 3.52
C THR A 154 -6.67 6.04 4.61
N VAL A 155 -7.03 7.30 4.87
CA VAL A 155 -6.40 8.13 5.91
C VAL A 155 -6.70 7.59 7.31
N ILE A 156 -7.96 7.22 7.60
CA ILE A 156 -8.35 6.62 8.88
C ILE A 156 -7.59 5.31 9.09
N GLY A 157 -7.50 4.46 8.07
CA GLY A 157 -6.72 3.22 8.13
C GLY A 157 -5.25 3.48 8.45
N ALA A 158 -4.63 4.46 7.78
CA ALA A 158 -3.25 4.86 8.05
C ALA A 158 -3.05 5.37 9.49
N LEU A 159 -3.95 6.20 9.99
CA LEU A 159 -3.90 6.74 11.36
C LEU A 159 -4.08 5.64 12.42
N LEU A 160 -5.06 4.76 12.23
CA LEU A 160 -5.29 3.62 13.13
C LEU A 160 -4.10 2.66 13.12
N GLY A 161 -3.54 2.37 11.94
CA GLY A 161 -2.32 1.57 11.81
C GLY A 161 -1.13 2.22 12.52
N ALA A 162 -0.92 3.52 12.33
CA ALA A 162 0.19 4.24 12.95
C ALA A 162 0.07 4.32 14.47
N THR A 163 -1.13 4.57 15.00
CA THR A 163 -1.38 4.59 16.45
C THR A 163 -1.19 3.20 17.07
N ALA A 164 -1.72 2.15 16.44
CA ALA A 164 -1.49 0.77 16.87
C ALA A 164 0.00 0.42 16.87
N GLY A 165 0.73 0.80 15.82
CA GLY A 165 2.16 0.56 15.72
C GLY A 165 2.97 1.31 16.76
N ALA A 166 2.64 2.57 17.03
CA ALA A 166 3.27 3.34 18.09
C ALA A 166 3.05 2.68 19.47
N VAL A 167 1.83 2.23 19.77
CA VAL A 167 1.49 1.57 21.04
C VAL A 167 2.24 0.24 21.20
N VAL A 168 2.20 -0.63 20.18
CA VAL A 168 2.87 -1.94 20.20
C VAL A 168 4.37 -1.76 20.36
N PHE A 169 5.01 -0.89 19.56
CA PHE A 169 6.45 -0.69 19.63
C PHE A 169 6.89 0.06 20.89
N ARG A 170 6.05 0.94 21.44
CA ARG A 170 6.30 1.56 22.76
C ARG A 170 6.25 0.53 23.88
N TRP A 171 5.30 -0.41 23.82
CA TRP A 171 5.20 -1.50 24.79
C TRP A 171 6.40 -2.44 24.70
N VAL A 172 6.81 -2.81 23.48
CA VAL A 172 8.03 -3.58 23.20
C VAL A 172 9.27 -2.85 23.72
N ALA A 173 9.40 -1.55 23.48
CA ALA A 173 10.54 -0.75 23.94
C ALA A 173 10.60 -0.61 25.47
N ARG A 174 9.48 -0.76 26.17
CA ARG A 174 9.39 -0.68 27.64
C ARG A 174 9.66 -2.00 28.35
N ARG A 175 9.44 -3.15 27.70
CA ARG A 175 9.70 -4.46 28.31
C ARG A 175 11.20 -4.72 28.39
N ARG A 176 11.71 -4.89 29.62
CA ARG A 176 13.12 -5.15 29.96
C ARG A 176 13.65 -6.59 29.75
N PRO A 177 12.87 -7.68 29.61
CA PRO A 177 13.45 -8.90 29.06
C PRO A 177 13.71 -8.65 27.57
N PRO A 178 14.66 -9.36 26.93
CA PRO A 178 14.82 -9.24 25.49
C PRO A 178 13.55 -9.80 24.85
N VAL A 179 12.61 -8.91 24.48
CA VAL A 179 11.68 -9.23 23.40
C VAL A 179 12.59 -9.77 22.29
N PRO A 180 12.37 -11.02 21.82
CA PRO A 180 13.34 -11.67 20.95
C PRO A 180 13.68 -10.70 19.85
N ARG A 181 14.97 -10.38 19.67
CA ARG A 181 15.45 -9.57 18.54
C ARG A 181 14.84 -10.09 17.22
N VAL A 182 14.53 -11.38 17.21
CA VAL A 182 13.76 -12.13 16.21
C VAL A 182 12.39 -11.54 15.91
N THR A 183 11.51 -11.24 16.89
CA THR A 183 10.16 -10.68 16.63
C THR A 183 10.22 -9.29 16.00
N ARG A 184 11.19 -8.48 16.47
CA ARG A 184 11.45 -7.17 15.90
C ARG A 184 12.00 -7.29 14.49
N ALA A 185 12.98 -8.16 14.28
CA ALA A 185 13.57 -8.44 12.98
C ALA A 185 12.52 -8.97 11.99
N LEU A 186 11.66 -9.89 12.43
CA LEU A 186 10.51 -10.42 11.70
C LEU A 186 9.60 -9.33 11.17
N LEU A 187 9.17 -8.43 12.06
CA LEU A 187 8.22 -7.38 11.70
C LEU A 187 8.87 -6.41 10.70
N THR A 188 10.14 -6.06 10.90
CA THR A 188 10.87 -5.24 9.92
C THR A 188 11.12 -5.97 8.61
N VAL A 189 11.60 -7.22 8.61
CA VAL A 189 11.91 -7.94 7.38
C VAL A 189 10.64 -8.19 6.57
N ALA A 190 9.50 -8.41 7.24
CA ALA A 190 8.23 -8.61 6.57
C ALA A 190 7.58 -7.31 6.08
N LEU A 191 7.58 -6.25 6.91
CA LEU A 191 6.83 -5.04 6.60
C LEU A 191 7.66 -3.99 5.84
N LEU A 192 8.98 -3.96 6.02
CA LEU A 192 9.82 -2.89 5.47
C LEU A 192 9.93 -2.92 3.93
N PRO A 193 10.02 -4.09 3.26
CA PRO A 193 9.96 -4.13 1.80
C PRO A 193 8.62 -3.62 1.25
N GLY A 194 7.50 -4.08 1.83
CA GLY A 194 6.15 -3.61 1.45
C GLY A 194 5.95 -2.12 1.73
N THR A 195 6.53 -1.63 2.84
CA THR A 195 6.48 -0.21 3.20
C THR A 195 7.25 0.63 2.18
N LEU A 196 8.49 0.27 1.85
CA LEU A 196 9.30 0.98 0.86
C LEU A 196 8.62 1.04 -0.51
N LEU A 197 8.12 -0.09 -0.99
CA LEU A 197 7.44 -0.17 -2.28
C LEU A 197 6.12 0.62 -2.30
N THR A 198 5.38 0.63 -1.19
CA THR A 198 4.17 1.47 -1.03
C THR A 198 4.52 2.95 -1.19
N TRP A 199 5.54 3.43 -0.47
CA TRP A 199 5.93 4.85 -0.53
C TRP A 199 6.54 5.25 -1.87
N GLN A 200 7.23 4.32 -2.55
CA GLN A 200 7.72 4.55 -3.91
C GLN A 200 6.56 4.71 -4.89
N GLY A 201 5.56 3.81 -4.86
CA GLY A 201 4.37 3.92 -5.71
C GLY A 201 3.55 5.19 -5.41
N LEU A 202 3.39 5.53 -4.13
CA LEU A 202 2.69 6.75 -3.74
C LEU A 202 3.42 8.03 -4.21
N ALA A 203 4.75 7.99 -4.34
CA ALA A 203 5.55 9.11 -4.81
C ALA A 203 5.51 9.27 -6.33
N SER A 204 5.36 8.19 -7.09
CA SER A 204 5.23 8.23 -8.55
C SER A 204 3.80 8.56 -9.00
N ASP A 205 2.82 7.86 -8.43
CA ASP A 205 1.45 7.80 -8.96
C ASP A 205 0.41 8.34 -7.97
N GLY A 206 0.84 8.77 -6.78
CA GLY A 206 -0.06 9.27 -5.74
C GLY A 206 -1.01 8.19 -5.22
N LEU A 207 -2.25 8.58 -4.93
CA LEU A 207 -3.33 7.65 -4.59
C LEU A 207 -4.14 7.21 -5.83
N ALA A 208 -3.64 7.49 -7.04
CA ALA A 208 -4.35 7.15 -8.27
C ALA A 208 -4.36 5.63 -8.52
N ASP A 209 -3.38 4.90 -7.98
CA ASP A 209 -3.33 3.43 -8.04
C ASP A 209 -3.50 2.81 -6.64
N PRO A 210 -4.33 1.76 -6.50
CA PRO A 210 -4.54 1.10 -5.22
C PRO A 210 -3.24 0.43 -4.74
N VAL A 211 -2.87 0.68 -3.47
CA VAL A 211 -1.57 0.20 -2.93
C VAL A 211 -1.64 -1.18 -2.29
N TRP A 212 -2.84 -1.71 -2.08
CA TRP A 212 -3.06 -3.04 -1.49
C TRP A 212 -2.60 -4.26 -2.32
N PRO A 213 -2.57 -4.25 -3.68
CA PRO A 213 -2.16 -5.42 -4.46
C PRO A 213 -0.71 -5.81 -4.19
N LEU A 214 0.14 -4.84 -3.87
CA LEU A 214 1.51 -5.04 -3.42
C LEU A 214 1.59 -5.97 -2.21
N TRP A 215 0.72 -5.76 -1.22
CA TRP A 215 0.69 -6.59 -0.01
C TRP A 215 0.15 -7.98 -0.30
N ARG A 216 -0.80 -8.11 -1.24
CA ARG A 216 -1.29 -9.43 -1.70
C ARG A 216 -0.23 -10.20 -2.48
N ALA A 217 0.58 -9.51 -3.28
CA ALA A 217 1.72 -10.08 -4.00
C ALA A 217 2.86 -10.49 -3.06
N LEU A 218 3.08 -9.72 -1.98
CA LEU A 218 4.06 -10.04 -0.94
C LEU A 218 3.57 -11.13 0.02
N ALA A 219 2.26 -11.30 0.22
CA ALA A 219 1.69 -12.31 1.11
C ALA A 219 2.26 -13.73 0.94
N PRO A 220 2.39 -14.32 -0.27
CA PRO A 220 2.99 -15.65 -0.44
C PRO A 220 4.47 -15.73 -0.04
N LEU A 221 5.20 -14.60 -0.05
CA LEU A 221 6.59 -14.53 0.42
C LEU A 221 6.65 -14.30 1.94
N LEU A 222 5.78 -13.44 2.46
CA LEU A 222 5.74 -13.05 3.87
C LEU A 222 5.19 -14.17 4.76
N TRP A 223 4.23 -14.96 4.26
CA TRP A 223 3.63 -16.07 4.98
C TRP A 223 4.65 -17.13 5.43
N PRO A 224 5.44 -17.78 4.56
CA PRO A 224 6.41 -18.79 4.99
C PRO A 224 7.52 -18.20 5.87
N LEU A 225 7.96 -16.97 5.60
CA LEU A 225 8.96 -16.28 6.43
C LEU A 225 8.44 -16.01 7.84
N SER A 226 7.17 -15.59 7.96
CA SER A 226 6.51 -15.39 9.26
C SER A 226 6.27 -16.70 10.00
N LEU A 227 5.87 -17.75 9.27
CA LEU A 227 5.56 -19.06 9.85
C LEU A 227 6.83 -19.74 10.38
N GLY A 228 7.92 -19.74 9.61
CA GLY A 228 9.21 -20.30 10.02
C GLY A 228 9.80 -19.58 11.24
N THR A 229 9.59 -18.28 11.34
CA THR A 229 10.10 -17.51 12.49
C THR A 229 9.19 -17.60 13.72
N VAL A 230 7.86 -17.69 13.57
CA VAL A 230 6.95 -18.04 14.70
C VAL A 230 7.31 -19.42 15.25
N LEU A 231 7.58 -20.40 14.38
CA LEU A 231 8.04 -21.75 14.77
C LEU A 231 9.36 -21.68 15.54
N ALA A 232 10.36 -20.98 14.99
CA ALA A 232 11.67 -20.83 15.65
C ALA A 232 11.54 -20.15 17.02
N VAL A 233 10.72 -19.11 17.15
CA VAL A 233 10.48 -18.42 18.43
C VAL A 233 9.78 -19.33 19.43
N SER A 234 8.76 -20.08 18.98
CA SER A 234 8.02 -21.02 19.81
C SER A 234 8.94 -22.13 20.34
N ILE A 235 9.80 -22.68 19.48
CA ILE A 235 10.80 -23.69 19.85
C ILE A 235 11.80 -23.12 20.88
N ILE A 236 12.33 -21.92 20.65
CA ILE A 236 13.26 -21.27 21.59
C ILE A 236 12.60 -21.00 22.94
N TRP A 237 11.34 -20.56 22.93
CA TRP A 237 10.59 -20.27 24.14
C TRP A 237 10.26 -21.53 24.95
N VAL A 238 9.83 -22.60 24.29
CA VAL A 238 9.61 -23.91 24.92
C VAL A 238 10.92 -24.46 25.50
N ARG A 239 12.03 -24.41 24.74
CA ARG A 239 13.35 -24.84 25.23
C ARG A 239 13.81 -24.06 26.46
N ARG A 240 13.56 -22.74 26.51
CA ARG A 240 13.93 -21.91 27.66
C ARG A 240 13.08 -22.14 28.89
N ARG A 241 11.80 -22.53 28.74
CA ARG A 241 10.95 -22.94 29.87
C ARG A 241 11.28 -24.35 30.38
N GLY A 242 11.85 -25.20 29.52
CA GLY A 242 12.25 -26.57 29.86
C GLY A 242 13.64 -26.71 30.49
N GLN A 243 14.38 -25.62 30.73
CA GLN A 243 15.63 -25.65 31.51
C GLN A 243 15.30 -25.33 32.97
N PRO A 244 15.13 -26.34 33.86
CA PRO A 244 15.19 -26.07 35.29
C PRO A 244 16.59 -25.56 35.62
N ASP A 245 16.67 -24.58 36.53
CA ASP A 245 17.92 -24.12 37.13
C ASP A 245 18.63 -25.29 37.82
N THR A 246 19.43 -26.06 37.07
CA THR A 246 20.50 -26.87 37.65
C THR A 246 21.64 -25.92 37.99
N LYS A 247 21.43 -25.11 39.04
CA LYS A 247 22.55 -24.76 39.92
C LYS A 247 23.01 -26.08 40.53
N ALA A 248 24.04 -26.67 39.94
CA ALA A 248 24.76 -27.76 40.57
C ALA A 248 25.20 -27.29 41.97
N PRO A 249 24.92 -28.06 43.04
CA PRO A 249 25.53 -27.81 44.34
C PRO A 249 27.05 -27.80 44.14
N SER A 250 27.70 -26.74 44.64
CA SER A 250 29.15 -26.67 44.71
C SER A 250 29.66 -27.93 45.39
N ALA A 251 30.26 -28.83 44.60
CA ALA A 251 30.97 -29.97 45.12
C ALA A 251 32.13 -29.44 45.96
N ALA A 252 31.99 -29.51 47.29
CA ALA A 252 33.13 -29.45 48.18
C ALA A 252 34.01 -30.67 47.86
N ALA A 253 35.10 -30.43 47.14
CA ALA A 253 36.07 -31.47 46.80
C ALA A 253 36.77 -31.96 48.08
N PRO A 254 37.04 -33.27 48.19
CA PRO A 254 37.78 -33.87 49.30
C PRO A 254 39.30 -33.81 49.06
N GLY A 255 40.09 -33.63 50.11
CA GLY A 255 41.51 -34.01 50.12
C GLY A 255 42.48 -32.98 50.71
N GLY A 256 43.07 -33.30 51.87
CA GLY A 256 44.18 -32.55 52.45
C GLY A 256 44.60 -33.11 53.81
N VAL A 257 45.36 -34.20 53.77
CA VAL A 257 45.95 -34.95 54.90
C VAL A 257 46.83 -34.07 55.79
N GLY A 258 46.72 -34.25 57.12
CA GLY A 258 47.65 -33.70 58.10
C GLY A 258 47.50 -34.34 59.49
N THR A 259 48.27 -35.39 59.76
CA THR A 259 48.66 -35.87 61.11
C THR A 259 50.19 -35.95 61.13
N PRO A 260 50.90 -35.85 62.28
CA PRO A 260 50.43 -36.05 63.66
C PRO A 260 50.85 -34.95 64.66
N VAL A 261 50.18 -34.89 65.83
CA VAL A 261 50.74 -34.29 67.05
C VAL A 261 50.96 -35.41 68.06
N SER A 262 52.23 -35.63 68.38
CA SER A 262 52.73 -36.37 69.52
C SER A 262 53.10 -35.35 70.59
N THR A 263 52.52 -35.47 71.78
CA THR A 263 53.07 -34.93 73.02
C THR A 263 52.59 -35.77 74.19
N GLY A 264 53.55 -36.36 74.90
CA GLY A 264 53.58 -36.51 76.36
C GLY A 264 52.56 -37.44 77.00
#